data_AF-A0ABD0T4W7-F1
#
_entry.id   AF-A0ABD0T4W7-F1
#
_cell.length_a   1.000
_cell.length_b   1.000
_cell.length_c   1.000
_cell.angle_alpha   90.00
_cell.angle_beta   90.00
_cell.angle_gamma   90.00
#
_symmetry.space_group_name_H-M   'P 1'
#
loop_
_entity.id
_entity.type
_entity.pdbx_description
1 polymer ?
#
loop_
_entity_poly.entity_id
_entity_poly.type
_entity_poly.pdbx_seq_one_letter_code
_entity_poly.pdbx_strand_id
1 'polypeptide(L)'
;MASDYSFMNATASNGYSDAVSEHLKGVGRMFYIHYPHETLYEKKEDVPNFFRQSWPYFFIFMILEHIVLRLKGSKGIRLNDGITSISHGILQECGRLVWRGAESYSYTWIYANYRLVELPWNHTFTWYAAAIGVDFCYYWMHRACHEVHILWAQHQVHHTSEDFNMGVGIRQSVLQGWCGFIFYLPLALAIPPAQFVMHHQFSYLYMFWIHTEAIKSLGPLEYILNTPSHHRVHHGSNKYCLDVNYGGVLIIWDRLFGTFRPETDKVEIVYGLIYNQPSFNPLYLQGFYTGYVVEKVRKFTAFSDKLKAVFYGPSWEPGTPRLGDEDMKVDILPREKYDIYLPTWCNVYLVLHYAIVLYGFFELAGRYMGMTPISVLIFVFYIISSLTIIGMLFDNSKYAPVLEVIRCSALAFLTRTVIGTSPLGTTLQVFYVVSAMFWCLNILKLLEIKKAQKVE
;
A
#
# COMPACT_ATOMS: atom_id res chain seq x y z
N MET A 1 -27.85 42.83 -53.45
CA MET A 1 -27.01 41.65 -53.76
C MET A 1 -25.61 41.97 -53.26
N ALA A 2 -24.93 40.99 -52.65
CA ALA A 2 -23.70 41.07 -51.81
C ALA A 2 -24.07 41.17 -50.30
N SER A 3 -24.12 40.08 -49.53
CA SER A 3 -23.07 39.14 -49.06
C SER A 3 -22.46 39.59 -47.72
N ASP A 4 -22.99 39.05 -46.63
CA ASP A 4 -22.28 38.97 -45.35
C ASP A 4 -22.25 37.51 -44.90
N TYR A 5 -21.05 36.93 -44.96
CA TYR A 5 -20.75 35.60 -44.45
C TYR A 5 -20.60 35.67 -42.93
N SER A 6 -21.54 35.07 -42.19
CA SER A 6 -21.33 34.75 -40.79
C SER A 6 -20.46 33.49 -40.68
N PHE A 7 -19.21 33.66 -40.27
CA PHE A 7 -18.43 32.55 -39.73
C PHE A 7 -18.93 32.26 -38.30
N MET A 8 -19.83 31.28 -38.19
CA MET A 8 -20.04 30.57 -36.93
C MET A 8 -18.75 29.86 -36.56
N ASN A 9 -18.04 30.41 -35.58
CA ASN A 9 -16.88 29.76 -34.99
C ASN A 9 -17.37 28.69 -34.01
N ALA A 10 -17.81 27.55 -34.55
CA ALA A 10 -17.99 26.32 -33.78
C ALA A 10 -16.58 25.80 -33.46
N THR A 11 -16.06 26.15 -32.30
CA THR A 11 -14.88 25.47 -31.75
C THR A 11 -15.31 24.05 -31.39
N ALA A 12 -15.05 23.13 -32.32
CA ALA A 12 -15.03 21.71 -32.02
C ALA A 12 -14.01 21.49 -30.90
N SER A 13 -14.49 21.15 -29.70
CA SER A 13 -13.64 20.64 -28.63
C SER A 13 -12.95 19.38 -29.15
N ASN A 14 -11.65 19.46 -29.42
CA ASN A 14 -10.85 18.32 -29.83
C ASN A 14 -10.75 17.35 -28.64
N GLY A 15 -11.70 16.43 -28.50
CA GLY A 15 -11.76 15.50 -27.36
C GLY A 15 -10.50 14.66 -27.14
N TYR A 16 -9.62 14.57 -28.14
CA TYR A 16 -8.27 13.99 -27.97
C TYR A 16 -7.35 14.87 -27.10
N SER A 17 -7.36 16.19 -27.31
CA SER A 17 -6.59 17.15 -26.51
C SER A 17 -7.03 17.15 -25.05
N ASP A 18 -8.34 17.04 -24.82
CA ASP A 18 -8.92 17.02 -23.47
C ASP A 18 -8.54 15.72 -22.73
N ALA A 19 -8.57 14.57 -23.42
CA ALA A 19 -8.14 13.30 -22.83
C ALA A 19 -6.65 13.29 -22.48
N VAL A 20 -5.79 13.82 -23.35
CA VAL A 20 -4.34 13.93 -23.07
C VAL A 20 -4.09 14.86 -21.88
N SER A 21 -4.80 16.00 -21.82
CA SER A 21 -4.73 16.93 -20.69
C SER A 21 -5.11 16.26 -19.36
N GLU A 22 -6.20 15.48 -19.33
CA GLU A 22 -6.65 14.77 -18.13
C GLU A 22 -5.65 13.70 -17.67
N HIS A 23 -5.03 12.97 -18.60
CA HIS A 23 -3.96 12.03 -18.27
C HIS A 23 -2.72 12.74 -17.68
N LEU A 24 -2.31 13.87 -18.26
CA LEU A 24 -1.19 14.66 -17.74
C LEU A 24 -1.47 15.21 -16.33
N LYS A 25 -2.70 15.67 -16.07
CA LYS A 25 -3.14 16.05 -14.71
C LYS A 25 -3.10 14.85 -13.76
N GLY A 26 -3.52 13.67 -14.23
CA GLY A 26 -3.41 12.41 -13.50
C GLY A 26 -1.98 12.09 -13.07
N VAL A 27 -1.04 12.17 -14.01
CA VAL A 27 0.39 11.99 -13.73
C VAL A 27 0.92 13.07 -12.80
N GLY A 28 0.55 14.35 -12.99
CA GLY A 28 0.97 15.45 -12.13
C GLY A 28 0.57 15.25 -10.66
N ARG A 29 -0.64 14.73 -10.42
CA ARG A 29 -1.14 14.41 -9.07
C ARG A 29 -0.27 13.38 -8.33
N MET A 30 0.40 12.48 -9.05
CA MET A 30 1.36 11.53 -8.45
C MET A 30 2.57 12.22 -7.82
N PHE A 31 2.89 13.44 -8.26
CA PHE A 31 4.01 14.25 -7.77
C PHE A 31 3.56 15.47 -6.98
N TYR A 32 2.28 15.55 -6.57
CA TYR A 32 1.69 16.73 -5.94
C TYR A 32 1.74 17.99 -6.84
N ILE A 33 1.84 17.83 -8.16
CA ILE A 33 1.88 18.94 -9.11
C ILE A 33 0.46 19.24 -9.56
N HIS A 34 -0.11 20.31 -9.00
CA HIS A 34 -1.46 20.74 -9.34
C HIS A 34 -1.71 22.21 -9.01
N TYR A 35 -2.68 22.82 -9.70
CA TYR A 35 -3.10 24.19 -9.39
C TYR A 35 -4.16 24.18 -8.29
N PRO A 36 -4.02 25.02 -7.24
CA PRO A 36 -5.00 25.06 -6.15
C PRO A 36 -6.44 25.23 -6.64
N HIS A 37 -6.68 26.18 -7.57
CA HIS A 37 -8.02 26.49 -8.05
C HIS A 37 -8.75 25.33 -8.77
N GLU A 38 -8.02 24.31 -9.23
CA GLU A 38 -8.62 23.12 -9.86
C GLU A 38 -9.12 22.09 -8.83
N THR A 39 -8.76 22.26 -7.55
CA THR A 39 -9.07 21.30 -6.47
C THR A 39 -9.58 21.94 -5.18
N LEU A 40 -10.19 23.13 -5.29
CA LEU A 40 -10.92 23.70 -4.16
C LEU A 40 -12.35 23.13 -4.17
N TYR A 41 -12.67 22.34 -3.15
CA TYR A 41 -14.00 21.76 -2.95
C TYR A 41 -14.63 22.35 -1.69
N GLU A 42 -15.91 22.66 -1.76
CA GLU A 42 -16.68 23.11 -0.60
C GLU A 42 -17.03 21.92 0.31
N LYS A 43 -17.55 20.84 -0.28
CA LYS A 43 -17.99 19.64 0.43
C LYS A 43 -17.02 18.50 0.21
N LYS A 44 -16.88 17.64 1.22
CA LYS A 44 -15.96 16.49 1.14
C LYS A 44 -16.45 15.42 0.16
N GLU A 45 -17.76 15.34 -0.05
CA GLU A 45 -18.41 14.40 -0.96
C GLU A 45 -18.09 14.73 -2.42
N ASP A 46 -17.76 15.99 -2.71
CA ASP A 46 -17.38 16.45 -4.05
C ASP A 46 -15.90 16.17 -4.37
N VAL A 47 -15.09 15.80 -3.37
CA VAL A 47 -13.67 15.48 -3.55
C VAL A 47 -13.56 14.14 -4.29
N PRO A 48 -12.97 14.11 -5.50
CA PRO A 48 -12.75 12.87 -6.21
C PRO A 48 -11.86 11.92 -5.42
N ASN A 49 -12.08 10.62 -5.60
CA ASN A 49 -11.19 9.59 -5.06
C ASN A 49 -9.94 9.48 -5.96
N PHE A 50 -9.03 10.44 -5.84
CA PHE A 50 -7.78 10.51 -6.59
C PHE A 50 -6.92 9.26 -6.39
N PHE A 51 -6.95 8.66 -5.20
CA PHE A 51 -6.25 7.40 -4.95
C PHE A 51 -6.75 6.29 -5.87
N ARG A 52 -8.08 6.11 -5.93
CA ARG A 52 -8.71 5.12 -6.80
C ARG A 52 -8.44 5.41 -8.29
N GLN A 53 -8.52 6.67 -8.70
CA GLN A 53 -8.22 7.09 -10.07
C GLN A 53 -6.76 6.83 -10.47
N SER A 54 -5.87 6.65 -9.50
CA SER A 54 -4.43 6.49 -9.74
C SER A 54 -3.94 5.05 -9.86
N TRP A 55 -4.81 4.04 -9.68
CA TRP A 55 -4.44 2.63 -9.85
C TRP A 55 -3.78 2.32 -11.21
N PRO A 56 -4.29 2.82 -12.36
CA PRO A 56 -3.60 2.66 -13.64
C PRO A 56 -2.17 3.24 -13.63
N TYR A 57 -1.96 4.40 -13.00
CA TYR A 57 -0.64 5.03 -12.91
C TYR A 57 0.31 4.23 -12.01
N PHE A 58 -0.18 3.65 -10.90
CA PHE A 58 0.64 2.76 -10.08
C PHE A 58 1.19 1.59 -10.90
N PHE A 59 0.34 0.90 -11.67
CA PHE A 59 0.79 -0.21 -12.51
C PHE A 59 1.72 0.23 -13.63
N ILE A 60 1.44 1.35 -14.30
CA ILE A 60 2.33 1.90 -15.33
C ILE A 60 3.71 2.18 -14.73
N PHE A 61 3.77 2.86 -13.59
CA PHE A 61 5.04 3.18 -12.92
C PHE A 61 5.79 1.93 -12.44
N MET A 62 5.10 0.92 -11.91
CA MET A 62 5.73 -0.35 -11.55
C MET A 62 6.30 -1.09 -12.78
N ILE A 63 5.58 -1.10 -13.91
CA ILE A 63 6.07 -1.70 -15.17
C ILE A 63 7.27 -0.92 -15.70
N LEU A 64 7.20 0.41 -15.70
CA LEU A 64 8.30 1.27 -16.13
C LEU A 64 9.54 1.09 -15.24
N GLU A 65 9.36 1.03 -13.92
CA GLU A 65 10.43 0.74 -12.99
C GLU A 65 11.07 -0.62 -13.28
N HIS A 66 10.26 -1.67 -13.49
CA HIS A 66 10.77 -2.98 -13.87
C HIS A 66 11.63 -2.90 -15.14
N ILE A 67 11.14 -2.24 -16.20
CA ILE A 67 11.89 -2.06 -17.46
C ILE A 67 13.19 -1.30 -17.21
N VAL A 68 13.16 -0.18 -16.49
CA VAL A 68 14.34 0.64 -16.19
C VAL A 68 15.38 -0.15 -15.39
N LEU A 69 14.95 -0.92 -14.38
CA LEU A 69 15.85 -1.76 -13.59
C LEU A 69 16.52 -2.84 -14.46
N ARG A 70 15.77 -3.49 -15.36
CA ARG A 70 16.31 -4.48 -16.31
C ARG A 70 17.31 -3.85 -17.27
N LEU A 71 17.02 -2.65 -17.80
CA LEU A 71 17.93 -1.91 -18.68
C LEU A 71 19.21 -1.47 -17.95
N LYS A 72 19.15 -1.24 -16.64
CA LYS A 72 20.31 -0.94 -15.78
C LYS A 72 21.09 -2.19 -15.33
N GLY A 73 20.73 -3.38 -15.80
CA GLY A 73 21.41 -4.64 -15.46
C GLY A 73 20.95 -5.29 -14.14
N SER A 74 19.93 -4.76 -13.48
CA SER A 74 19.30 -5.41 -12.31
C SER A 74 18.41 -6.58 -12.75
N LYS A 75 18.16 -7.53 -11.84
CA LYS A 75 17.22 -8.65 -12.06
C LYS A 75 15.77 -8.16 -12.21
N GLY A 76 15.47 -6.92 -11.80
CA GLY A 76 14.14 -6.33 -11.82
C GLY A 76 13.30 -6.76 -10.60
N ILE A 77 12.00 -6.48 -10.66
CA ILE A 77 11.06 -6.80 -9.58
C ILE A 77 10.81 -8.32 -9.53
N ARG A 78 10.92 -8.93 -8.35
CA ARG A 78 10.56 -10.34 -8.13
C ARG A 78 9.05 -10.54 -8.17
N LEU A 79 8.60 -11.57 -8.88
CA LEU A 79 7.18 -11.80 -9.13
C LEU A 79 6.39 -12.03 -7.83
N ASN A 80 6.90 -12.86 -6.94
CA ASN A 80 6.28 -13.18 -5.66
C ASN A 80 6.12 -11.94 -4.78
N ASP A 81 7.20 -11.19 -4.54
CA ASP A 81 7.13 -9.99 -3.70
C ASP A 81 6.28 -8.87 -4.33
N GLY A 82 6.35 -8.70 -5.66
CA GLY A 82 5.49 -7.75 -6.38
C GLY A 82 4.00 -8.09 -6.24
N ILE A 83 3.62 -9.37 -6.42
CA ILE A 83 2.25 -9.84 -6.23
C ILE A 83 1.83 -9.68 -4.76
N THR A 84 2.67 -10.04 -3.80
CA THR A 84 2.36 -9.88 -2.36
C THR A 84 2.17 -8.41 -2.01
N SER A 85 2.99 -7.50 -2.55
CA SER A 85 2.88 -6.07 -2.30
C SER A 85 1.57 -5.48 -2.84
N ILE A 86 1.19 -5.81 -4.08
CA ILE A 86 -0.13 -5.43 -4.64
C ILE A 86 -1.27 -6.07 -3.83
N SER A 87 -1.10 -7.32 -3.39
CA SER A 87 -2.09 -8.02 -2.55
C SER A 87 -2.37 -7.25 -1.26
N HIS A 88 -1.34 -6.74 -0.58
CA HIS A 88 -1.51 -5.90 0.61
C HIS A 88 -2.31 -4.62 0.31
N GLY A 89 -2.07 -3.97 -0.83
CA GLY A 89 -2.87 -2.83 -1.29
C GLY A 89 -4.35 -3.19 -1.51
N ILE A 90 -4.62 -4.35 -2.12
CA ILE A 90 -5.99 -4.87 -2.30
C ILE A 90 -6.63 -5.18 -0.95
N LEU A 91 -5.91 -5.83 -0.03
CA LEU A 91 -6.39 -6.12 1.33
C LEU A 91 -6.79 -4.82 2.05
N GLN A 92 -5.95 -3.78 1.97
CA GLN A 92 -6.24 -2.49 2.56
C GLN A 92 -7.52 -1.86 1.98
N GLU A 93 -7.70 -1.88 0.66
CA GLU A 93 -8.91 -1.36 0.01
C GLU A 93 -10.16 -2.17 0.37
N CYS A 94 -10.07 -3.51 0.38
CA CYS A 94 -11.15 -4.37 0.86
C CYS A 94 -11.57 -4.00 2.29
N GLY A 95 -10.59 -3.70 3.15
CA GLY A 95 -10.86 -3.19 4.48
C GLY A 95 -11.60 -1.85 4.48
N ARG A 96 -11.09 -0.88 3.71
CA ARG A 96 -11.71 0.46 3.57
C ARG A 96 -13.18 0.37 3.15
N LEU A 97 -13.55 -0.56 2.28
CA LEU A 97 -14.96 -0.76 1.88
C LEU A 97 -15.88 -1.09 3.06
N VAL A 98 -15.36 -1.73 4.11
CA VAL A 98 -16.16 -2.14 5.27
C VAL A 98 -16.27 -1.02 6.31
N TRP A 99 -15.26 -0.14 6.44
CA TRP A 99 -15.15 0.69 7.65
C TRP A 99 -14.61 2.13 7.48
N ARG A 100 -14.35 2.61 6.25
CA ARG A 100 -13.78 3.97 5.98
C ARG A 100 -14.64 5.15 6.48
N GLY A 101 -15.88 4.92 6.90
CA GLY A 101 -16.79 5.99 7.35
C GLY A 101 -16.38 6.71 8.64
N ALA A 102 -15.72 6.02 9.59
CA ALA A 102 -15.56 6.54 10.95
C ALA A 102 -14.49 7.65 11.09
N GLU A 103 -13.38 7.55 10.37
CA GLU A 103 -12.35 8.60 10.35
C GLU A 103 -12.93 9.92 9.82
N SER A 104 -13.54 9.86 8.63
CA SER A 104 -14.13 11.03 8.00
C SER A 104 -15.27 11.60 8.84
N TYR A 105 -16.08 10.74 9.47
CA TYR A 105 -17.11 11.17 10.40
C TYR A 105 -16.52 11.91 11.61
N SER A 106 -15.51 11.34 12.26
CA SER A 106 -14.88 11.93 13.46
C SER A 106 -14.27 13.30 13.15
N TYR A 107 -13.56 13.42 12.03
CA TYR A 107 -12.99 14.69 11.59
C TYR A 107 -14.07 15.74 11.32
N THR A 108 -15.11 15.38 10.54
CA THR A 108 -16.23 16.30 10.24
C THR A 108 -16.98 16.72 11.51
N TRP A 109 -17.19 15.79 12.44
CA TRP A 109 -17.86 16.09 13.71
C TRP A 109 -17.06 17.07 14.57
N ILE A 110 -15.74 16.89 14.68
CA ILE A 110 -14.89 17.85 15.40
C ILE A 110 -14.94 19.22 14.72
N TYR A 111 -14.79 19.28 13.38
CA TYR A 111 -14.85 20.55 12.65
C TYR A 111 -16.19 21.28 12.82
N ALA A 112 -17.30 20.55 12.76
CA ALA A 112 -18.64 21.13 12.89
C ALA A 112 -18.90 21.71 14.29
N ASN A 113 -18.38 21.08 15.35
CA ASN A 113 -18.72 21.42 16.73
C ASN A 113 -17.62 22.20 17.50
N TYR A 114 -16.35 22.05 17.11
CA TYR A 114 -15.20 22.53 17.90
C TYR A 114 -14.16 23.31 17.11
N ARG A 115 -14.39 23.64 15.83
CA ARG A 115 -13.43 24.47 15.07
C ARG A 115 -13.19 25.81 15.79
N LEU A 116 -11.93 26.18 15.92
CA LEU A 116 -11.49 27.41 16.55
C LEU A 116 -11.47 28.58 15.55
N VAL A 117 -11.20 28.26 14.29
CA VAL A 117 -11.17 29.22 13.18
C VAL A 117 -11.89 28.65 11.97
N GLU A 118 -12.48 29.53 11.18
CA GLU A 118 -13.16 29.17 9.93
C GLU A 118 -12.34 29.68 8.75
N LEU A 119 -11.50 28.81 8.20
CA LEU A 119 -10.73 29.14 7.00
C LEU A 119 -11.60 28.95 5.75
N PRO A 120 -11.61 29.91 4.82
CA PRO A 120 -12.41 29.82 3.60
C PRO A 120 -11.93 28.64 2.73
N TRP A 121 -12.85 27.77 2.34
CA TRP A 121 -12.55 26.56 1.54
C TRP A 121 -12.03 26.89 0.14
N ASN A 122 -12.36 28.06 -0.39
CA ASN A 122 -12.06 28.51 -1.75
C ASN A 122 -10.81 29.42 -1.82
N HIS A 123 -9.93 29.37 -0.82
CA HIS A 123 -8.77 30.25 -0.74
C HIS A 123 -7.46 29.49 -0.80
N THR A 124 -6.51 29.98 -1.61
CA THR A 124 -5.20 29.35 -1.83
C THR A 124 -4.38 29.21 -0.54
N PHE A 125 -4.48 30.16 0.39
CA PHE A 125 -3.84 30.00 1.71
C PHE A 125 -4.34 28.76 2.47
N THR A 126 -5.66 28.53 2.48
CA THR A 126 -6.25 27.36 3.16
C THR A 126 -5.76 26.06 2.52
N TRP A 127 -5.60 26.05 1.20
CA TRP A 127 -5.01 24.94 0.45
C TRP A 127 -3.57 24.67 0.91
N TYR A 128 -2.68 25.66 0.90
CA TYR A 128 -1.30 25.45 1.36
C TYR A 128 -1.20 25.11 2.86
N ALA A 129 -2.01 25.73 3.70
CA ALA A 129 -2.07 25.42 5.12
C ALA A 129 -2.51 23.96 5.36
N ALA A 130 -3.48 23.47 4.59
CA ALA A 130 -3.91 22.09 4.64
C ALA A 130 -2.82 21.13 4.12
N ALA A 131 -2.14 21.47 3.02
CA ALA A 131 -1.02 20.68 2.48
C ALA A 131 0.10 20.48 3.53
N ILE A 132 0.58 21.59 4.12
CA ILE A 132 1.64 21.59 5.13
C ILE A 132 1.16 20.89 6.42
N GLY A 133 -0.08 21.16 6.84
CA GLY A 133 -0.66 20.57 8.05
C GLY A 133 -0.83 19.06 7.94
N VAL A 134 -1.31 18.56 6.80
CA VAL A 134 -1.41 17.12 6.53
C VAL A 134 -0.04 16.46 6.55
N ASP A 135 0.95 17.04 5.89
CA ASP A 135 2.31 16.49 5.85
C ASP A 135 2.99 16.49 7.25
N PHE A 136 2.75 17.53 8.05
CA PHE A 136 3.20 17.61 9.44
C PHE A 136 2.54 16.53 10.32
N CYS A 137 1.23 16.35 10.20
CA CYS A 137 0.51 15.27 10.89
C CYS A 137 1.00 13.89 10.45
N TYR A 138 1.30 13.73 9.15
CA TYR A 138 1.88 12.50 8.62
C TYR A 138 3.23 12.20 9.29
N TYR A 139 4.14 13.16 9.39
CA TYR A 139 5.44 12.97 10.05
C TYR A 139 5.27 12.40 11.47
N TRP A 140 4.39 12.98 12.30
CA TRP A 140 4.15 12.49 13.66
C TRP A 140 3.48 11.13 13.71
N MET A 141 2.51 10.89 12.83
CA MET A 141 1.87 9.59 12.69
C MET A 141 2.88 8.52 12.30
N HIS A 142 3.74 8.81 11.32
CA HIS A 142 4.74 7.88 10.81
C HIS A 142 5.82 7.60 11.85
N ARG A 143 6.34 8.64 12.52
CA ARG A 143 7.25 8.48 13.66
C ARG A 143 6.65 7.62 14.77
N ALA A 144 5.38 7.86 15.14
CA ALA A 144 4.70 7.04 16.13
C ALA A 144 4.54 5.58 15.67
N CYS A 145 4.36 5.34 14.37
CA CYS A 145 4.34 3.99 13.81
C CYS A 145 5.65 3.23 13.96
N HIS A 146 6.79 3.90 14.14
CA HIS A 146 8.08 3.25 14.43
C HIS A 146 8.39 3.21 15.94
N GLU A 147 7.97 4.22 16.70
CA GLU A 147 8.31 4.33 18.12
C GLU A 147 7.29 3.71 19.10
N VAL A 148 6.10 3.31 18.64
CA VAL A 148 5.03 2.71 19.47
C VAL A 148 4.75 1.29 19.00
N HIS A 149 4.99 0.31 19.86
CA HIS A 149 5.01 -1.12 19.50
C HIS A 149 3.71 -1.61 18.82
N ILE A 150 2.53 -1.20 19.30
CA ILE A 150 1.25 -1.59 18.66
C ILE A 150 1.01 -0.90 17.30
N LEU A 151 1.52 0.32 17.11
CA LEU A 151 1.44 1.01 15.82
C LEU A 151 2.42 0.37 14.82
N TRP A 152 3.63 0.02 15.28
CA TRP A 152 4.59 -0.75 14.52
C TRP A 152 4.04 -2.10 14.08
N ALA A 153 3.23 -2.78 14.90
CA ALA A 153 2.57 -4.03 14.50
C ALA A 153 1.72 -3.89 13.22
N GLN A 154 1.18 -2.70 12.96
CA GLN A 154 0.44 -2.40 11.73
C GLN A 154 1.33 -1.82 10.63
N HIS A 155 2.35 -1.04 10.98
CA HIS A 155 3.23 -0.43 9.99
C HIS A 155 4.28 -1.39 9.42
N GLN A 156 4.74 -2.37 10.19
CA GLN A 156 5.77 -3.33 9.78
C GLN A 156 5.44 -4.05 8.47
N VAL A 157 4.15 -4.26 8.16
CA VAL A 157 3.70 -4.87 6.89
C VAL A 157 4.32 -4.17 5.69
N HIS A 158 4.43 -2.85 5.75
CA HIS A 158 5.05 -2.00 4.73
C HIS A 158 6.56 -2.28 4.59
N HIS A 159 7.23 -2.56 5.71
CA HIS A 159 8.66 -2.84 5.81
C HIS A 159 9.01 -4.34 5.66
N THR A 160 8.03 -5.23 5.47
CA THR A 160 8.31 -6.68 5.33
C THR A 160 8.97 -7.08 4.01
N SER A 161 8.89 -6.26 2.96
CA SER A 161 9.52 -6.60 1.68
C SER A 161 11.04 -6.53 1.80
N GLU A 162 11.70 -7.57 1.29
CA GLU A 162 13.16 -7.61 1.15
C GLU A 162 13.64 -6.90 -0.14
N ASP A 163 12.72 -6.38 -0.93
CA ASP A 163 12.98 -5.55 -2.10
C ASP A 163 12.52 -4.11 -1.84
N PHE A 164 13.14 -3.14 -2.51
CA PHE A 164 12.69 -1.76 -2.46
C PHE A 164 12.33 -1.27 -3.87
N ASN A 165 11.03 -1.15 -4.12
CA ASN A 165 10.46 -0.81 -5.42
C ASN A 165 9.07 -0.19 -5.23
N MET A 166 8.46 0.33 -6.28
CA MET A 166 7.21 1.09 -6.19
C MET A 166 6.03 0.25 -5.72
N GLY A 167 6.10 -1.08 -5.87
CA GLY A 167 5.13 -2.00 -5.28
C GLY A 167 5.09 -1.90 -3.75
N VAL A 168 6.22 -1.65 -3.10
CA VAL A 168 6.31 -1.45 -1.64
C VAL A 168 5.46 -0.25 -1.19
N GLY A 169 5.35 0.80 -2.02
CA GLY A 169 4.54 1.98 -1.71
C GLY A 169 3.06 1.68 -1.47
N ILE A 170 2.52 0.64 -2.11
CA ILE A 170 1.14 0.18 -1.91
C ILE A 170 1.02 -1.01 -0.96
N ARG A 171 2.13 -1.53 -0.43
CA ARG A 171 2.16 -2.60 0.56
C ARG A 171 1.80 -2.04 1.93
N GLN A 172 0.53 -2.14 2.32
CA GLN A 172 0.04 -1.53 3.55
C GLN A 172 -0.75 -2.51 4.44
N SER A 173 -0.79 -2.21 5.74
CA SER A 173 -1.72 -2.90 6.65
C SER A 173 -3.16 -2.47 6.42
N VAL A 174 -4.06 -3.43 6.62
CA VAL A 174 -5.51 -3.24 6.65
C VAL A 174 -5.93 -2.26 7.75
N LEU A 175 -5.19 -2.22 8.86
CA LEU A 175 -5.47 -1.37 10.03
C LEU A 175 -4.62 -0.10 10.08
N GLN A 176 -3.69 0.12 9.14
CA GLN A 176 -2.79 1.28 9.15
C GLN A 176 -3.55 2.61 9.31
N GLY A 177 -4.63 2.82 8.54
CA GLY A 177 -5.43 4.05 8.63
C GLY A 177 -6.11 4.24 9.99
N TRP A 178 -6.61 3.16 10.60
CA TRP A 178 -7.27 3.19 11.90
C TRP A 178 -6.32 3.50 13.06
N CYS A 179 -5.08 3.06 12.95
CA CYS A 179 -4.06 3.34 13.94
C CYS A 179 -3.50 4.78 13.81
N GLY A 180 -3.63 5.40 12.64
CA GLY A 180 -3.05 6.72 12.34
C GLY A 180 -4.02 7.90 12.30
N PHE A 181 -5.34 7.70 12.15
CA PHE A 181 -6.26 8.82 11.88
C PHE A 181 -6.31 9.89 12.99
N ILE A 182 -6.09 9.47 14.24
CA ILE A 182 -6.11 10.36 15.41
C ILE A 182 -5.09 11.50 15.31
N PHE A 183 -3.97 11.28 14.62
CA PHE A 183 -2.92 12.28 14.43
C PHE A 183 -3.35 13.44 13.52
N TYR A 184 -4.40 13.24 12.73
CA TYR A 184 -4.94 14.27 11.83
C TYR A 184 -6.11 15.05 12.43
N LEU A 185 -6.75 14.54 13.49
CA LEU A 185 -7.90 15.21 14.12
C LEU A 185 -7.62 16.64 14.60
N PRO A 186 -6.41 17.02 15.08
CA PRO A 186 -6.12 18.41 15.42
C PRO A 186 -6.33 19.39 14.27
N LEU A 187 -6.15 18.96 13.01
CA LEU A 187 -6.40 19.84 11.84
C LEU A 187 -7.87 20.22 11.72
N ALA A 188 -8.81 19.41 12.24
CA ALA A 188 -10.23 19.71 12.22
C ALA A 188 -10.59 20.96 13.04
N LEU A 189 -9.67 21.50 13.84
CA LEU A 189 -9.87 22.75 14.55
C LEU A 189 -9.77 23.99 13.64
N ALA A 190 -9.29 23.84 12.40
CA ALA A 190 -9.08 24.96 11.48
C ALA A 190 -9.31 24.62 10.00
N ILE A 191 -8.93 23.41 9.57
CA ILE A 191 -8.88 23.00 8.16
C ILE A 191 -10.22 22.37 7.73
N PRO A 192 -10.88 22.91 6.69
CA PRO A 192 -12.12 22.36 6.16
C PRO A 192 -11.98 20.87 5.76
N PRO A 193 -12.99 20.01 6.02
CA PRO A 193 -12.91 18.57 5.75
C PRO A 193 -12.57 18.22 4.30
N ALA A 194 -13.07 18.98 3.33
CA ALA A 194 -12.79 18.74 1.91
C ALA A 194 -11.30 18.93 1.58
N GLN A 195 -10.67 19.97 2.16
CA GLN A 195 -9.26 20.26 1.97
C GLN A 195 -8.38 19.19 2.63
N PHE A 196 -8.75 18.74 3.83
CA PHE A 196 -8.08 17.61 4.50
C PHE A 196 -8.13 16.32 3.66
N VAL A 197 -9.33 15.88 3.24
CA VAL A 197 -9.50 14.64 2.47
C VAL A 197 -8.72 14.66 1.16
N MET A 198 -8.70 15.80 0.47
CA MET A 198 -7.93 15.98 -0.74
C MET A 198 -6.42 15.89 -0.48
N HIS A 199 -5.88 16.70 0.44
CA HIS A 199 -4.43 16.73 0.70
C HIS A 199 -3.90 15.43 1.29
N HIS A 200 -4.71 14.72 2.08
CA HIS A 200 -4.36 13.38 2.56
C HIS A 200 -4.20 12.39 1.41
N GLN A 201 -5.04 12.46 0.37
CA GLN A 201 -4.86 11.65 -0.84
C GLN A 201 -3.60 12.05 -1.63
N PHE A 202 -3.34 13.34 -1.83
CA PHE A 202 -2.13 13.78 -2.54
C PHE A 202 -0.84 13.40 -1.80
N SER A 203 -0.84 13.49 -0.46
CA SER A 203 0.27 12.98 0.35
C SER A 203 0.52 11.49 0.08
N TYR A 204 -0.54 10.68 0.07
CA TYR A 204 -0.42 9.26 -0.23
C TYR A 204 0.12 8.99 -1.65
N LEU A 205 -0.37 9.74 -2.66
CA LEU A 205 0.10 9.60 -4.04
C LEU A 205 1.57 9.99 -4.19
N TYR A 206 2.02 11.06 -3.54
CA TYR A 206 3.42 11.45 -3.52
C TYR A 206 4.30 10.36 -2.91
N MET A 207 3.86 9.79 -1.79
CA MET A 207 4.62 8.75 -1.11
C MET A 207 4.75 7.46 -1.90
N PHE A 208 3.91 7.21 -2.91
CA PHE A 208 4.07 6.05 -3.79
C PHE A 208 5.42 6.07 -4.54
N TRP A 209 5.71 7.15 -5.27
CA TRP A 209 6.80 7.14 -6.25
C TRP A 209 8.20 7.21 -5.62
N ILE A 210 8.31 7.68 -4.38
CA ILE A 210 9.58 7.72 -3.64
C ILE A 210 10.10 6.31 -3.30
N HIS A 211 9.31 5.25 -3.48
CA HIS A 211 9.75 3.87 -3.33
C HIS A 211 10.43 3.37 -4.59
N THR A 212 11.70 3.72 -4.80
CA THR A 212 12.44 3.19 -5.95
C THR A 212 13.95 3.23 -5.74
N GLU A 213 14.65 2.23 -6.29
CA GLU A 213 16.11 2.24 -6.43
C GLU A 213 16.58 2.83 -7.77
N ALA A 214 15.65 3.05 -8.70
CA ALA A 214 15.97 3.52 -10.05
C ALA A 214 16.44 4.98 -10.07
N ILE A 215 16.01 5.79 -9.11
CA ILE A 215 16.38 7.21 -8.96
C ILE A 215 17.31 7.35 -7.76
N LYS A 216 18.58 7.71 -8.00
CA LYS A 216 19.60 7.77 -6.94
C LYS A 216 19.53 9.05 -6.12
N SER A 217 19.47 10.22 -6.74
CA SER A 217 19.33 11.50 -6.04
C SER A 217 18.56 12.51 -6.89
N LEU A 218 17.89 13.45 -6.24
CA LEU A 218 17.29 14.65 -6.86
C LEU A 218 18.12 15.93 -6.64
N GLY A 219 19.33 15.80 -6.12
CA GLY A 219 20.22 16.94 -5.85
C GLY A 219 19.60 17.91 -4.85
N PRO A 220 19.64 19.25 -5.09
CA PRO A 220 19.20 20.25 -4.13
C PRO A 220 17.74 20.12 -3.65
N LEU A 221 16.87 19.43 -4.38
CA LEU A 221 15.50 19.20 -3.93
C LEU A 221 15.44 18.38 -2.63
N GLU A 222 16.48 17.59 -2.32
CA GLU A 222 16.64 16.79 -1.10
C GLU A 222 16.81 17.61 0.18
N TYR A 223 16.99 18.92 0.08
CA TYR A 223 16.96 19.78 1.26
C TYR A 223 15.53 19.98 1.79
N ILE A 224 14.52 19.89 0.91
CA ILE A 224 13.13 20.24 1.21
C ILE A 224 12.20 19.03 1.06
N LEU A 225 12.36 18.27 -0.02
CA LEU A 225 11.49 17.15 -0.36
C LEU A 225 12.02 15.83 0.23
N ASN A 226 11.11 14.97 0.64
CA ASN A 226 11.43 13.56 0.82
C ASN A 226 11.63 12.92 -0.57
N THR A 227 12.68 12.14 -0.75
CA THR A 227 13.08 11.61 -2.07
C THR A 227 13.35 10.12 -1.97
N PRO A 228 13.50 9.42 -3.12
CA PRO A 228 13.90 8.03 -3.09
C PRO A 228 15.17 7.74 -2.28
N SER A 229 16.12 8.68 -2.21
CA SER A 229 17.33 8.52 -1.39
C SER A 229 17.03 8.44 0.10
N HIS A 230 16.29 9.41 0.62
CA HIS A 230 15.89 9.42 2.04
C HIS A 230 15.01 8.22 2.38
N HIS A 231 14.12 7.85 1.47
CA HIS A 231 13.15 6.77 1.70
C HIS A 231 13.79 5.37 1.63
N ARG A 232 14.88 5.19 0.85
CA ARG A 232 15.71 3.97 0.94
C ARG A 232 16.32 3.80 2.32
N VAL A 233 16.89 4.88 2.88
CA VAL A 233 17.41 4.86 4.25
C VAL A 233 16.31 4.53 5.24
N HIS A 234 15.13 5.14 5.10
CA HIS A 234 13.99 4.86 5.98
C HIS A 234 13.58 3.38 6.00
N HIS A 235 13.59 2.71 4.84
CA HIS A 235 13.24 1.29 4.72
C HIS A 235 14.39 0.33 5.04
N GLY A 236 15.59 0.86 5.34
CA GLY A 236 16.75 0.04 5.65
C GLY A 236 16.66 -0.59 7.04
N SER A 237 17.04 -1.86 7.13
CA SER A 237 17.20 -2.61 8.38
C SER A 237 18.59 -2.44 9.01
N ASN A 238 19.56 -1.81 8.32
CA ASN A 238 20.88 -1.55 8.89
C ASN A 238 20.76 -0.65 10.13
N LYS A 239 21.70 -0.75 11.07
CA LYS A 239 21.62 0.00 12.34
C LYS A 239 21.47 1.51 12.14
N TYR A 240 22.14 2.10 11.14
CA TYR A 240 22.07 3.54 10.87
C TYR A 240 20.76 4.02 10.22
N CYS A 241 19.99 3.08 9.67
CA CYS A 241 18.72 3.29 8.98
C CYS A 241 17.50 3.21 9.92
N LEU A 242 17.70 2.75 11.16
CA LEU A 242 16.61 2.58 12.11
C LEU A 242 16.16 3.93 12.68
N ASP A 243 14.83 4.09 12.77
CA ASP A 243 14.18 5.21 13.45
C ASP A 243 14.51 6.61 12.88
N VAL A 244 14.61 6.72 11.55
CA VAL A 244 15.02 7.95 10.85
C VAL A 244 14.19 8.21 9.58
N ASN A 245 14.20 9.46 9.10
CA ASN A 245 13.55 9.90 7.86
C ASN A 245 12.04 9.58 7.78
N TYR A 246 11.24 10.09 8.71
CA TYR A 246 9.80 9.86 8.80
C TYR A 246 8.94 10.76 7.88
N GLY A 247 9.52 11.77 7.25
CA GLY A 247 8.80 12.74 6.41
C GLY A 247 7.98 12.07 5.30
N GLY A 248 6.81 12.63 5.00
CA GLY A 248 5.95 12.15 3.91
C GLY A 248 6.39 12.76 2.58
N VAL A 249 5.94 13.98 2.33
CA VAL A 249 6.31 14.82 1.18
C VAL A 249 7.54 15.66 1.50
N LEU A 250 7.64 16.24 2.70
CA LEU A 250 8.73 17.13 3.08
C LEU A 250 9.68 16.43 4.06
N ILE A 251 10.98 16.50 3.78
CA ILE A 251 12.04 16.02 4.68
C ILE A 251 12.40 17.06 5.76
N ILE A 252 11.84 18.26 5.67
CA ILE A 252 12.14 19.36 6.59
C ILE A 252 11.83 18.99 8.05
N TRP A 253 10.80 18.17 8.28
CA TRP A 253 10.42 17.75 9.62
C TRP A 253 11.52 16.92 10.28
N ASP A 254 12.13 15.99 9.54
CA ASP A 254 13.25 15.20 10.05
C ASP A 254 14.46 16.04 10.39
N ARG A 255 14.71 17.10 9.61
CA ARG A 255 15.80 18.05 9.89
C ARG A 255 15.50 18.87 11.14
N LEU A 256 14.27 19.35 11.29
CA LEU A 256 13.83 20.15 12.44
C LEU A 256 13.81 19.36 13.75
N PHE A 257 13.39 18.09 13.69
CA PHE A 257 13.23 17.22 14.86
C PHE A 257 14.39 16.25 15.08
N GLY A 258 15.46 16.35 14.29
CA GLY A 258 16.71 15.62 14.50
C GLY A 258 16.68 14.13 14.10
N THR A 259 15.75 13.71 13.25
CA THR A 259 15.60 12.33 12.76
C THR A 259 16.12 12.15 11.33
N PHE A 260 16.76 13.17 10.75
CA PHE A 260 17.32 13.10 9.40
C PHE A 260 18.60 12.28 9.33
N ARG A 261 18.68 11.36 8.37
CA ARG A 261 19.90 10.65 7.95
C ARG A 261 20.03 10.64 6.42
N PRO A 262 21.17 11.09 5.87
CA PRO A 262 21.42 10.96 4.45
C PRO A 262 21.77 9.51 4.08
N GLU A 263 21.49 9.13 2.84
CA GLU A 263 22.02 7.88 2.28
C GLU A 263 23.55 7.97 2.14
N THR A 264 24.22 6.84 2.28
CA THR A 264 25.67 6.75 2.15
C THR A 264 26.08 5.55 1.31
N ASP A 265 27.07 5.74 0.43
CA ASP A 265 27.63 4.65 -0.37
C ASP A 265 28.56 3.71 0.43
N LYS A 266 28.76 3.99 1.73
CA LYS A 266 29.67 3.22 2.60
C LYS A 266 29.09 1.87 3.03
N VAL A 267 27.76 1.74 3.03
CA VAL A 267 27.04 0.56 3.53
C VAL A 267 25.92 0.25 2.55
N GLU A 268 25.88 -0.99 2.08
CA GLU A 268 24.74 -1.49 1.29
C GLU A 268 23.50 -1.54 2.18
N ILE A 269 22.41 -0.90 1.71
CA ILE A 269 21.13 -0.91 2.43
C ILE A 269 20.49 -2.29 2.30
N VAL A 270 20.18 -2.90 3.44
CA VAL A 270 19.48 -4.18 3.53
C VAL A 270 18.02 -3.90 3.85
N TYR A 271 17.09 -4.38 3.03
CA TYR A 271 15.64 -4.20 3.24
C TYR A 271 15.00 -5.41 3.94
N GLY A 272 13.74 -5.25 4.32
CA GLY A 272 12.97 -6.19 5.13
C GLY A 272 12.93 -5.75 6.59
N LEU A 273 12.50 -6.65 7.47
CA LEU A 273 12.54 -6.46 8.92
C LEU A 273 13.89 -6.91 9.47
N ILE A 274 14.33 -6.36 10.61
CA ILE A 274 15.50 -6.85 11.37
C ILE A 274 15.46 -8.39 11.46
N TYR A 275 14.32 -8.93 11.88
CA TYR A 275 14.01 -10.36 11.85
C TYR A 275 13.00 -10.66 10.73
N ASN A 276 13.52 -10.97 9.53
CA ASN A 276 12.69 -11.26 8.37
C ASN A 276 11.72 -12.43 8.61
N GLN A 277 10.54 -12.29 8.03
CA GLN A 277 9.53 -13.34 8.00
C GLN A 277 9.51 -13.96 6.61
N PRO A 278 9.92 -15.23 6.45
CA PRO A 278 10.01 -15.89 5.15
C PRO A 278 8.62 -16.32 4.66
N SER A 279 7.81 -15.36 4.22
CA SER A 279 6.46 -15.64 3.72
C SER A 279 5.97 -14.63 2.69
N PHE A 280 5.22 -15.14 1.71
CA PHE A 280 4.43 -14.37 0.76
C PHE A 280 2.93 -14.38 1.07
N ASN A 281 2.51 -15.05 2.15
CA ASN A 281 1.12 -15.10 2.61
C ASN A 281 0.69 -13.73 3.19
N PRO A 282 -0.16 -12.96 2.49
CA PRO A 282 -0.53 -11.61 2.94
C PRO A 282 -1.28 -11.63 4.28
N LEU A 283 -2.12 -12.62 4.56
CA LEU A 283 -2.88 -12.68 5.81
C LEU A 283 -1.98 -12.98 7.02
N TYR A 284 -1.00 -13.87 6.85
CA TYR A 284 0.01 -14.11 7.87
C TYR A 284 0.81 -12.84 8.16
N LEU A 285 1.29 -12.16 7.11
CA LEU A 285 2.07 -10.93 7.23
C LEU A 285 1.32 -9.78 7.92
N GLN A 286 -0.01 -9.72 7.79
CA GLN A 286 -0.87 -8.76 8.52
C GLN A 286 -0.92 -9.06 10.03
N GLY A 287 -0.91 -10.33 10.42
CA GLY A 287 -1.26 -10.75 11.79
C GLY A 287 -0.08 -11.12 12.69
N PHE A 288 1.02 -11.65 12.13
CA PHE A 288 2.07 -12.31 12.94
C PHE A 288 2.66 -11.36 14.00
N TYR A 289 2.91 -10.10 13.65
CA TYR A 289 3.52 -9.14 14.56
C TYR A 289 2.56 -8.72 15.68
N THR A 290 1.26 -8.63 15.39
CA THR A 290 0.26 -8.42 16.45
C THR A 290 0.27 -9.58 17.46
N GLY A 291 0.45 -10.82 16.98
CA GLY A 291 0.70 -11.99 17.82
C GLY A 291 1.92 -11.81 18.72
N TYR A 292 3.04 -11.31 18.18
CA TYR A 292 4.25 -11.00 18.94
C TYR A 292 4.01 -9.96 20.06
N VAL A 293 3.25 -8.89 19.79
CA VAL A 293 2.88 -7.91 20.82
C VAL A 293 2.08 -8.58 21.95
N VAL A 294 1.08 -9.41 21.60
CA VAL A 294 0.26 -10.13 22.59
C VAL A 294 1.11 -11.08 23.43
N GLU A 295 2.04 -11.81 22.81
CA GLU A 295 2.97 -12.68 23.52
C GLU A 295 3.89 -11.90 24.46
N LYS A 296 4.43 -10.75 24.02
CA LYS A 296 5.26 -9.88 24.86
C LYS A 296 4.49 -9.37 26.08
N VAL A 297 3.24 -8.93 25.89
CA VAL A 297 2.36 -8.51 27.00
C VAL A 297 2.11 -9.65 27.99
N ARG A 298 1.93 -10.89 27.50
CA ARG A 298 1.70 -12.07 28.35
C ARG A 298 2.92 -12.47 29.19
N LYS A 299 4.14 -12.14 28.77
CA LYS A 299 5.37 -12.41 29.52
C LYS A 299 5.49 -11.60 30.81
N PHE A 300 4.89 -10.41 30.86
CA PHE A 300 4.99 -9.54 32.03
C PHE A 300 3.88 -9.82 33.05
N THR A 301 4.23 -9.74 34.34
CA THR A 301 3.27 -9.89 35.45
C THR A 301 2.70 -8.54 35.86
N ALA A 302 3.56 -7.53 36.03
CA ALA A 302 3.18 -6.17 36.42
C ALA A 302 2.32 -5.47 35.35
N PHE A 303 1.22 -4.85 35.79
CA PHE A 303 0.31 -4.16 34.88
C PHE A 303 0.98 -2.97 34.16
N SER A 304 1.87 -2.23 34.83
CA SER A 304 2.65 -1.16 34.22
C SER A 304 3.50 -1.64 33.05
N ASP A 305 4.14 -2.80 33.20
CA ASP A 305 5.02 -3.35 32.18
C ASP A 305 4.23 -3.93 31.00
N LYS A 306 3.02 -4.44 31.26
CA LYS A 306 2.05 -4.79 30.21
C LYS A 306 1.68 -3.57 29.36
N LEU A 307 1.38 -2.43 29.98
CA LEU A 307 1.07 -1.20 29.25
C LEU A 307 2.28 -0.70 28.45
N LYS A 308 3.48 -0.70 29.05
CA LYS A 308 4.71 -0.32 28.35
C LYS A 308 5.00 -1.26 27.18
N ALA A 309 4.78 -2.57 27.32
CA ALA A 309 4.94 -3.52 26.22
C ALA A 309 4.03 -3.23 25.01
N VAL A 310 2.93 -2.49 25.19
CA VAL A 310 2.03 -2.05 24.11
C VAL A 310 2.45 -0.68 23.54
N PHE A 311 2.79 0.27 24.41
CA PHE A 311 2.93 1.69 24.04
C PHE A 311 4.37 2.21 23.93
N TYR A 312 5.36 1.48 24.47
CA TYR A 312 6.78 1.82 24.33
C TYR A 312 7.33 1.22 23.03
N GLY A 313 8.60 1.45 22.73
CA GLY A 313 9.22 0.98 21.49
C GLY A 313 9.26 -0.55 21.39
N PRO A 314 9.35 -1.11 20.17
CA PRO A 314 9.42 -2.57 19.97
C PRO A 314 10.52 -3.27 20.79
N SER A 315 11.67 -2.60 20.94
CA SER A 315 12.84 -3.11 21.65
C SER A 315 12.83 -2.86 23.16
N TRP A 316 11.78 -2.25 23.72
CA TRP A 316 11.71 -1.96 25.15
C TRP A 316 11.64 -3.23 26.00
N GLU A 317 12.47 -3.30 27.03
CA GLU A 317 12.42 -4.29 28.12
C GLU A 317 12.50 -3.58 29.49
N PRO A 318 12.04 -4.20 30.59
CA PRO A 318 12.17 -3.62 31.93
C PRO A 318 13.63 -3.24 32.26
N GLY A 319 13.86 -1.98 32.63
CA GLY A 319 15.19 -1.42 32.91
C GLY A 319 15.84 -0.70 31.73
N THR A 320 15.30 -0.82 30.51
CA THR A 320 15.78 -0.07 29.32
C THR A 320 15.04 1.26 29.11
N PRO A 321 15.61 2.21 28.34
CA PRO A 321 14.92 3.43 27.90
C PRO A 321 13.63 3.12 27.12
N ARG A 322 12.74 4.12 26.96
CA ARG A 322 11.43 3.96 26.29
C ARG A 322 11.48 3.26 24.93
N LEU A 323 12.51 3.54 24.12
CA LEU A 323 12.64 2.97 22.77
C LEU A 323 13.46 1.66 22.73
N GLY A 324 13.87 1.15 23.90
CA GLY A 324 14.87 0.11 24.03
C GLY A 324 16.28 0.69 24.16
N ASP A 325 17.26 -0.20 24.21
CA ASP A 325 18.68 0.13 24.32
C ASP A 325 19.34 0.17 22.93
N GLU A 326 20.05 1.25 22.63
CA GLU A 326 20.76 1.45 21.36
C GLU A 326 21.94 0.49 21.19
N ASP A 327 22.54 0.06 22.30
CA ASP A 327 23.66 -0.90 22.28
C ASP A 327 23.19 -2.31 21.92
N MET A 328 21.89 -2.59 22.11
CA MET A 328 21.25 -3.86 21.75
C MET A 328 20.82 -3.93 20.28
N LYS A 329 20.83 -2.81 19.54
CA LYS A 329 20.54 -2.81 18.10
C LYS A 329 21.65 -3.55 17.35
N VAL A 330 21.26 -4.62 16.67
CA VAL A 330 22.13 -5.46 15.85
C VAL A 330 22.39 -4.80 14.50
N ASP A 331 23.64 -4.85 14.03
CA ASP A 331 23.95 -4.41 12.67
C ASP A 331 23.61 -5.51 11.66
N ILE A 332 22.73 -5.20 10.71
CA ILE A 332 22.22 -6.16 9.74
C ILE A 332 23.11 -6.13 8.50
N LEU A 333 23.76 -7.25 8.24
CA LEU A 333 24.59 -7.46 7.05
C LEU A 333 23.75 -7.92 5.85
N PRO A 334 24.24 -7.72 4.61
CA PRO A 334 23.61 -8.27 3.42
C PRO A 334 23.35 -9.77 3.58
N ARG A 335 22.12 -10.18 3.26
CA ARG A 335 21.65 -11.56 3.38
C ARG A 335 20.90 -11.99 2.14
N GLU A 336 20.85 -13.29 1.92
CA GLU A 336 20.06 -13.87 0.84
C GLU A 336 18.57 -13.61 1.10
N LYS A 337 17.89 -13.03 0.11
CA LYS A 337 16.46 -12.77 0.17
C LYS A 337 15.68 -14.07 0.15
N TYR A 338 14.62 -14.19 0.95
CA TYR A 338 13.76 -15.35 0.89
C TYR A 338 13.09 -15.45 -0.48
N ASP A 339 13.34 -16.55 -1.20
CA ASP A 339 12.77 -16.79 -2.52
C ASP A 339 12.60 -18.31 -2.74
N ILE A 340 11.41 -18.72 -3.18
CA ILE A 340 11.12 -20.11 -3.52
C ILE A 340 11.03 -20.23 -5.04
N TYR A 341 11.99 -20.95 -5.62
CA TYR A 341 12.05 -21.17 -7.06
C TYR A 341 10.99 -22.18 -7.53
N LEU A 342 9.89 -21.65 -8.03
CA LEU A 342 8.82 -22.42 -8.67
C LEU A 342 9.08 -22.61 -10.18
N PRO A 343 8.66 -23.74 -10.77
CA PRO A 343 8.68 -23.92 -12.22
C PRO A 343 7.91 -22.83 -12.96
N THR A 344 8.35 -22.49 -14.18
CA THR A 344 7.74 -21.43 -15.01
C THR A 344 6.23 -21.60 -15.19
N TRP A 345 5.74 -22.82 -15.42
CA TRP A 345 4.31 -23.09 -15.58
C TRP A 345 3.51 -22.74 -14.31
N CYS A 346 4.11 -22.92 -13.13
CA CYS A 346 3.48 -22.62 -11.84
C CYS A 346 3.40 -21.10 -11.65
N ASN A 347 4.45 -20.37 -12.01
CA ASN A 347 4.40 -18.90 -12.05
C ASN A 347 3.33 -18.38 -13.02
N VAL A 348 3.21 -18.97 -14.22
CA VAL A 348 2.14 -18.62 -15.18
C VAL A 348 0.76 -18.90 -14.60
N TYR A 349 0.56 -20.06 -13.97
CA TYR A 349 -0.67 -20.41 -13.26
C TYR A 349 -1.05 -19.35 -12.21
N LEU A 350 -0.09 -18.96 -11.36
CA LEU A 350 -0.31 -17.99 -10.29
C LEU A 350 -0.66 -16.61 -10.85
N VAL A 351 0.03 -16.17 -11.90
CA VAL A 351 -0.27 -14.89 -12.58
C VAL A 351 -1.67 -14.88 -13.18
N LEU A 352 -2.10 -15.96 -13.83
CA LEU A 352 -3.44 -16.05 -14.43
C LEU A 352 -4.53 -16.01 -13.36
N HIS A 353 -4.39 -16.79 -12.28
CA HIS A 353 -5.34 -16.74 -11.16
C HIS A 353 -5.34 -15.37 -10.48
N TYR A 354 -4.16 -14.77 -10.29
CA TYR A 354 -4.04 -13.44 -9.71
C TYR A 354 -4.72 -12.37 -10.57
N ALA A 355 -4.57 -12.43 -11.90
CA ALA A 355 -5.23 -11.50 -12.82
C ALA A 355 -6.76 -11.58 -12.71
N ILE A 356 -7.33 -12.78 -12.52
CA ILE A 356 -8.77 -12.95 -12.33
C ILE A 356 -9.22 -12.38 -10.97
N VAL A 357 -8.45 -12.57 -9.90
CA VAL A 357 -8.72 -11.98 -8.58
C VAL A 357 -8.66 -10.46 -8.66
N LEU A 358 -7.64 -9.91 -9.33
CA LEU A 358 -7.46 -8.48 -9.54
C LEU A 358 -8.62 -7.87 -10.32
N TYR A 359 -9.06 -8.52 -11.40
CA TYR A 359 -10.27 -8.14 -12.13
C TYR A 359 -11.50 -8.14 -11.23
N GLY A 360 -11.69 -9.21 -10.43
CA GLY A 360 -12.78 -9.30 -9.46
C GLY A 360 -12.77 -8.18 -8.42
N PHE A 361 -11.59 -7.75 -7.97
CA PHE A 361 -11.43 -6.60 -7.09
C PHE A 361 -11.89 -5.30 -7.76
N PHE A 362 -11.49 -5.04 -9.01
CA PHE A 362 -11.92 -3.84 -9.74
C PHE A 362 -13.42 -3.83 -10.01
N GLU A 363 -14.01 -4.97 -10.33
CA GLU A 363 -15.46 -5.12 -10.48
C GLU A 363 -16.19 -4.82 -9.16
N LEU A 364 -15.71 -5.36 -8.03
CA LEU A 364 -16.26 -5.07 -6.71
C LEU A 364 -16.17 -3.57 -6.41
N ALA A 365 -14.98 -2.97 -6.56
CA ALA A 365 -14.79 -1.54 -6.33
C ALA A 365 -15.70 -0.70 -7.24
N GLY A 366 -15.96 -1.14 -8.47
CA GLY A 366 -16.89 -0.53 -9.43
C GLY A 366 -18.34 -0.52 -8.98
N ARG A 367 -18.78 -1.58 -8.30
CA ARG A 367 -20.22 -1.88 -8.14
C ARG A 367 -20.70 -1.99 -6.69
N TYR A 368 -19.82 -1.94 -5.70
CA TYR A 368 -20.17 -2.21 -4.30
C TYR A 368 -21.33 -1.34 -3.77
N MET A 369 -21.44 -0.08 -4.22
CA MET A 369 -22.54 0.81 -3.81
C MET A 369 -23.93 0.33 -4.27
N GLY A 370 -24.00 -0.50 -5.32
CA GLY A 370 -25.24 -1.11 -5.81
C GLY A 370 -25.46 -2.53 -5.30
N MET A 371 -24.58 -3.05 -4.44
CA MET A 371 -24.64 -4.42 -3.92
C MET A 371 -25.19 -4.44 -2.49
N THR A 372 -25.79 -5.56 -2.08
CA THR A 372 -26.15 -5.75 -0.67
C THR A 372 -24.88 -5.92 0.19
N PRO A 373 -24.90 -5.53 1.47
CA PRO A 373 -23.74 -5.69 2.36
C PRO A 373 -23.23 -7.15 2.44
N ILE A 374 -24.15 -8.12 2.45
CA ILE A 374 -23.80 -9.55 2.48
C ILE A 374 -23.03 -9.94 1.21
N SER A 375 -23.48 -9.50 0.04
CA SER A 375 -22.77 -9.76 -1.22
C SER A 375 -21.38 -9.14 -1.24
N VAL A 376 -21.22 -7.91 -0.72
CA VAL A 376 -19.92 -7.26 -0.58
C VAL A 376 -18.99 -8.08 0.33
N LEU A 377 -19.48 -8.52 1.49
CA LEU A 377 -18.70 -9.33 2.43
C LEU A 377 -18.25 -10.68 1.84
N ILE A 378 -19.13 -11.35 1.09
CA ILE A 378 -18.79 -12.60 0.39
C ILE A 378 -17.67 -12.36 -0.64
N PHE A 379 -17.77 -11.30 -1.44
CA PHE A 379 -16.74 -10.94 -2.42
C PHE A 379 -15.41 -10.57 -1.75
N VAL A 380 -15.44 -9.80 -0.66
CA VAL A 380 -14.25 -9.46 0.12
C VAL A 380 -13.59 -10.73 0.68
N PHE A 381 -14.38 -11.64 1.27
CA PHE A 381 -13.86 -12.92 1.77
C PHE A 381 -13.23 -13.75 0.65
N TYR A 382 -13.87 -13.80 -0.52
CA TYR A 382 -13.32 -14.45 -1.71
C TYR A 382 -11.96 -13.86 -2.12
N ILE A 383 -11.85 -12.54 -2.21
CA ILE A 383 -10.60 -11.87 -2.59
C ILE A 383 -9.51 -12.18 -1.57
N ILE A 384 -9.77 -11.97 -0.27
CA ILE A 384 -8.77 -12.19 0.79
C ILE A 384 -8.31 -13.65 0.81
N SER A 385 -9.24 -14.61 0.74
CA SER A 385 -8.89 -16.04 0.73
C SER A 385 -8.07 -16.42 -0.51
N SER A 386 -8.41 -15.89 -1.69
CA SER A 386 -7.65 -16.14 -2.92
C SER A 386 -6.23 -15.58 -2.88
N LEU A 387 -6.07 -14.33 -2.43
CA LEU A 387 -4.75 -13.70 -2.28
C LEU A 387 -3.89 -14.46 -1.25
N THR A 388 -4.51 -14.91 -0.16
CA THR A 388 -3.87 -15.74 0.87
C THR A 388 -3.35 -17.05 0.28
N ILE A 389 -4.20 -17.77 -0.48
CA ILE A 389 -3.82 -19.05 -1.08
C ILE A 389 -2.72 -18.87 -2.13
N ILE A 390 -2.79 -17.82 -2.97
CA ILE A 390 -1.74 -17.49 -3.94
C ILE A 390 -0.40 -17.24 -3.22
N GLY A 391 -0.40 -16.45 -2.13
CA GLY A 391 0.80 -16.24 -1.31
C GLY A 391 1.34 -17.54 -0.71
N MET A 392 0.46 -18.41 -0.22
CA MET A 392 0.85 -19.73 0.30
C MET A 392 1.41 -20.66 -0.79
N LEU A 393 0.95 -20.54 -2.04
CA LEU A 393 1.50 -21.27 -3.18
C LEU A 393 2.91 -20.75 -3.54
N PHE A 394 3.14 -19.43 -3.50
CA PHE A 394 4.49 -18.87 -3.60
C PHE A 394 5.42 -19.37 -2.49
N ASP A 395 4.90 -19.55 -1.28
CA ASP A 395 5.63 -20.17 -0.16
C ASP A 395 5.85 -21.68 -0.31
N ASN A 396 5.29 -22.31 -1.34
CA ASN A 396 5.24 -23.78 -1.49
C ASN A 396 4.75 -24.45 -0.19
N SER A 397 3.70 -23.88 0.42
CA SER A 397 3.14 -24.36 1.67
C SER A 397 2.45 -25.72 1.49
N LYS A 398 2.66 -26.63 2.44
CA LYS A 398 2.04 -27.97 2.45
C LYS A 398 0.51 -27.95 2.49
N TYR A 399 -0.09 -26.84 2.93
CA TYR A 399 -1.54 -26.68 3.03
C TYR A 399 -2.15 -26.05 1.76
N ALA A 400 -1.34 -25.36 0.95
CA ALA A 400 -1.83 -24.61 -0.19
C ALA A 400 -2.55 -25.47 -1.25
N PRO A 401 -2.07 -26.68 -1.61
CA PRO A 401 -2.77 -27.53 -2.58
C PRO A 401 -4.22 -27.85 -2.16
N VAL A 402 -4.45 -28.19 -0.89
CA VAL A 402 -5.79 -28.54 -0.37
C VAL A 402 -6.71 -27.33 -0.42
N LEU A 403 -6.23 -26.18 0.02
CA LEU A 403 -7.00 -24.94 -0.01
C LEU A 403 -7.31 -24.50 -1.44
N GLU A 404 -6.38 -24.72 -2.37
CA GLU A 404 -6.56 -24.38 -3.78
C GLU A 404 -7.58 -25.29 -4.47
N VAL A 405 -7.63 -26.58 -4.15
CA VAL A 405 -8.73 -27.47 -4.57
C VAL A 405 -10.07 -26.92 -4.09
N ILE A 406 -10.18 -26.62 -2.79
CA ILE A 406 -11.43 -26.10 -2.20
C ILE A 406 -11.85 -24.81 -2.90
N ARG A 407 -10.92 -23.86 -3.06
CA ARG A 407 -11.16 -22.57 -3.70
C ARG A 407 -11.62 -22.74 -5.15
N CYS A 408 -10.91 -23.53 -5.95
CA CYS A 408 -11.24 -23.76 -7.35
C CYS A 408 -12.57 -24.53 -7.52
N SER A 409 -12.86 -25.53 -6.67
CA SER A 409 -14.15 -26.22 -6.69
C SER A 409 -15.31 -25.27 -6.35
N ALA A 410 -15.14 -24.43 -5.32
CA ALA A 410 -16.15 -23.43 -4.96
C ALA A 410 -16.37 -22.42 -6.10
N LEU A 411 -15.30 -21.96 -6.73
CA LEU A 411 -15.36 -21.04 -7.86
C LEU A 411 -16.01 -21.64 -9.10
N ALA A 412 -15.68 -22.89 -9.45
CA ALA A 412 -16.34 -23.59 -10.55
C ALA A 412 -17.86 -23.67 -10.34
N PHE A 413 -18.30 -23.96 -9.11
CA PHE A 413 -19.72 -23.98 -8.75
C PHE A 413 -20.35 -22.58 -8.81
N LEU A 414 -19.69 -21.56 -8.25
CA LEU A 414 -20.18 -20.18 -8.25
C LEU A 414 -20.26 -19.60 -9.67
N THR A 415 -19.26 -19.82 -10.51
CA THR A 415 -19.28 -19.41 -11.92
C THR A 415 -20.47 -20.02 -12.64
N ARG A 416 -20.77 -21.31 -12.42
CA ARG A 416 -21.91 -21.96 -13.03
C ARG A 416 -23.25 -21.38 -12.58
N THR A 417 -23.38 -21.08 -11.29
CA THR A 417 -24.65 -20.64 -10.68
C THR A 417 -24.91 -19.15 -10.87
N VAL A 418 -23.87 -18.32 -10.91
CA VAL A 418 -23.98 -16.86 -10.98
C VAL A 418 -23.79 -16.32 -12.41
N ILE A 419 -22.77 -16.81 -13.13
CA ILE A 419 -22.43 -16.32 -14.49
C ILE A 419 -23.15 -17.14 -15.57
N GLY A 420 -23.61 -18.34 -15.24
CA GLY A 420 -24.37 -19.21 -16.14
C GLY A 420 -23.53 -19.81 -17.27
N THR A 421 -24.19 -20.17 -18.37
CA THR A 421 -23.60 -20.84 -19.55
C THR A 421 -23.03 -19.89 -20.60
N SER A 422 -22.74 -18.64 -20.26
CA SER A 422 -22.09 -17.73 -21.21
C SER A 422 -20.72 -18.29 -21.65
N PRO A 423 -20.19 -17.92 -22.82
CA PRO A 423 -18.86 -18.37 -23.25
C PRO A 423 -17.79 -18.10 -22.18
N LEU A 424 -17.78 -16.89 -21.61
CA LEU A 424 -16.87 -16.51 -20.53
C LEU A 424 -17.09 -17.35 -19.26
N GLY A 425 -18.34 -17.54 -18.83
CA GLY A 425 -18.67 -18.37 -17.67
C GLY A 425 -18.21 -19.81 -17.85
N THR A 426 -18.41 -20.38 -19.04
CA THR A 426 -17.97 -21.74 -19.37
C THR A 426 -16.45 -21.85 -19.35
N THR A 427 -15.73 -20.89 -19.96
CA THR A 427 -14.26 -20.86 -19.96
C THR A 427 -13.69 -20.77 -18.54
N LEU A 428 -14.21 -19.88 -17.71
CA LEU A 428 -13.78 -19.74 -16.30
C LEU A 428 -14.10 -21.01 -15.50
N GLN A 429 -15.28 -21.59 -15.69
CA GLN A 429 -15.65 -22.84 -15.02
C GLN A 429 -14.68 -23.97 -15.37
N VAL A 430 -14.36 -24.16 -16.66
CA VAL A 430 -13.39 -25.17 -17.10
C VAL A 430 -12.01 -24.91 -16.51
N PHE A 431 -11.56 -23.65 -16.51
CA PHE A 431 -10.27 -23.27 -15.92
C PHE A 431 -10.17 -23.65 -14.43
N TYR A 432 -11.22 -23.39 -13.64
CA TYR A 432 -11.25 -23.77 -12.24
C TYR A 432 -11.36 -25.28 -12.02
N VAL A 433 -12.14 -26.00 -12.83
CA VAL A 433 -12.22 -27.47 -12.73
C VAL A 433 -10.86 -28.10 -13.03
N VAL A 434 -10.19 -27.69 -14.10
CA VAL A 434 -8.84 -28.18 -14.44
C VAL A 434 -7.83 -27.85 -13.34
N SER A 435 -7.90 -26.64 -12.78
CA SER A 435 -7.06 -26.24 -11.64
C SER A 435 -7.29 -27.14 -10.42
N ALA A 436 -8.54 -27.38 -10.04
CA ALA A 436 -8.88 -28.26 -8.91
C ALA A 436 -8.39 -29.70 -9.17
N MET A 437 -8.59 -30.23 -10.38
CA MET A 437 -8.09 -31.57 -10.74
C MET A 437 -6.57 -31.67 -10.64
N PHE A 438 -5.84 -30.66 -11.13
CA PHE A 438 -4.38 -30.61 -11.05
C PHE A 438 -3.91 -30.70 -9.59
N TRP A 439 -4.47 -29.87 -8.71
CA TRP A 439 -4.07 -29.86 -7.30
C TRP A 439 -4.52 -31.11 -6.54
N CYS A 440 -5.66 -31.73 -6.91
CA CYS A 440 -6.04 -33.05 -6.42
C CYS A 440 -4.98 -34.11 -6.77
N LEU A 441 -4.54 -34.16 -8.03
CA LEU A 441 -3.48 -35.09 -8.46
C LEU A 441 -2.15 -34.81 -7.76
N ASN A 442 -1.84 -33.54 -7.48
CA ASN A 442 -0.67 -33.15 -6.69
C ASN A 442 -0.74 -33.65 -5.24
N ILE A 443 -1.89 -33.50 -4.57
CA ILE A 443 -2.12 -34.01 -3.21
C ILE A 443 -1.96 -35.54 -3.16
N LEU A 444 -2.48 -36.23 -4.19
CA LEU A 444 -2.35 -37.68 -4.33
C LEU A 444 -0.94 -38.15 -4.72
N LYS A 445 0.02 -37.22 -4.87
CA LYS A 445 1.40 -37.48 -5.31
C LYS A 445 1.50 -38.16 -6.68
N LEU A 446 0.48 -37.97 -7.51
CA LEU A 446 0.48 -38.40 -8.92
C LEU A 446 1.15 -37.35 -9.82
N LEU A 447 1.27 -36.11 -9.32
CA LEU A 447 2.00 -35.01 -9.94
C LEU A 447 2.89 -34.32 -8.90
N GLU A 448 4.16 -34.11 -9.21
CA GLU A 448 5.10 -33.42 -8.32
C GLU A 448 5.55 -32.08 -8.91
N ILE A 449 5.55 -31.04 -8.08
CA ILE A 449 6.18 -29.77 -8.41
C ILE A 449 7.65 -29.88 -7.99
N LYS A 450 8.52 -30.25 -8.95
CA LYS A 450 9.96 -30.20 -8.71
C LYS A 450 10.36 -28.73 -8.51
N LYS A 451 10.91 -28.40 -7.34
CA LYS A 451 11.51 -27.08 -7.12
C LYS A 451 12.58 -26.85 -8.18
N ALA A 452 12.56 -25.70 -8.83
CA ALA A 452 13.64 -25.35 -9.73
C ALA A 452 14.91 -25.12 -8.91
N GLN A 453 16.05 -25.57 -9.41
CA GLN A 453 17.33 -25.18 -8.82
C GLN A 453 17.55 -23.69 -9.09
N LYS A 454 18.15 -22.99 -8.13
CA LYS A 454 18.62 -21.63 -8.32
C LYS A 454 19.64 -21.65 -9.46
N VAL A 455 19.29 -21.08 -10.60
CA VAL A 455 20.26 -20.86 -11.69
C VAL A 455 21.09 -19.65 -11.26
N GLU A 456 22.37 -19.86 -11.01
CA GLU A 456 23.31 -18.82 -10.54
C GLU A 456 23.38 -17.61 -11.49
#